data_AF-A0A849BQU2-F1
#
_entry.id   AF-A0A849BQU2-F1
#
_cell.length_a   1.000
_cell.length_b   1.000
_cell.length_c   1.000
_cell.angle_alpha   90.00
_cell.angle_beta   90.00
_cell.angle_gamma   90.00
#
_symmetry.space_group_name_H-M   'P 1'
#
loop_
_entity.id
_entity.type
_entity.pdbx_description
1 polymer ?
#
loop_
_entity_poly.entity_id
_entity_poly.type
_entity_poly.pdbx_seq_one_letter_code
_entity_poly.pdbx_strand_id
1 'polypeptide(L)'
;MTDSLTMAAMESVSQTVNSYASETAGIPLPLVTWTWDCSARFTSTTGEPEFRGTIHPDLPDIEAKAQLLHWVRALNMVESTTDREAIDGRRAFTATIGESRIRLTASVETISAATETQPLIIVS
;
A
#
# COMPACT_ATOMS: atom_id res chain seq x y z
N MET A 1 -10.76 4.51 -28.11
CA MET A 1 -11.39 5.76 -27.62
C MET A 1 -11.90 5.62 -26.18
N THR A 2 -12.25 4.41 -25.73
CA THR A 2 -12.65 4.09 -24.35
C THR A 2 -11.54 4.31 -23.30
N ASP A 3 -10.27 4.15 -23.68
CA ASP A 3 -9.13 4.29 -22.76
C ASP A 3 -9.01 5.70 -22.16
N SER A 4 -9.45 6.74 -22.88
CA SER A 4 -9.28 8.13 -22.44
C SER A 4 -10.17 8.49 -21.25
N LEU A 5 -11.40 7.96 -21.17
CA LEU A 5 -12.30 8.29 -20.07
C LEU A 5 -11.97 7.50 -18.81
N THR A 6 -11.62 6.22 -18.95
CA THR A 6 -11.20 5.38 -17.83
C THR A 6 -9.92 5.91 -17.19
N MET A 7 -8.92 6.29 -18.00
CA MET A 7 -7.70 6.90 -17.48
C MET A 7 -7.97 8.25 -16.79
N ALA A 8 -8.81 9.11 -17.39
CA ALA A 8 -9.18 10.37 -16.76
C ALA A 8 -9.91 10.18 -15.42
N ALA A 9 -10.79 9.17 -15.32
CA ALA A 9 -11.47 8.82 -14.09
C ALA A 9 -10.50 8.29 -13.02
N MET A 10 -9.59 7.39 -13.39
CA MET A 10 -8.55 6.87 -12.48
C MET A 10 -7.62 7.97 -11.97
N GLU A 11 -7.23 8.89 -12.85
CA GLU A 11 -6.40 10.05 -12.47
C GLU A 11 -7.14 10.95 -11.48
N SER A 12 -8.39 11.29 -11.78
CA SER A 12 -9.21 12.12 -10.89
C SER A 12 -9.44 11.47 -9.52
N VAL A 13 -9.71 10.16 -9.49
CA VAL A 13 -9.79 9.38 -8.23
C VAL A 13 -8.47 9.42 -7.49
N SER A 14 -7.36 9.16 -8.18
CA SER A 14 -6.02 9.17 -7.58
C SER A 14 -5.67 10.53 -6.98
N GLN A 15 -5.90 11.61 -7.73
CA GLN A 15 -5.69 12.97 -7.27
C GLN A 15 -6.53 13.28 -6.03
N THR A 16 -7.81 12.90 -6.05
CA THR A 16 -8.75 13.16 -4.94
C THR A 16 -8.33 12.43 -3.67
N VAL A 17 -8.03 11.12 -3.76
CA VAL A 17 -7.63 10.32 -2.59
C VAL A 17 -6.29 10.81 -2.03
N ASN A 18 -5.31 11.12 -2.89
CA ASN A 18 -4.02 11.65 -2.42
C ASN A 18 -4.16 13.02 -1.73
N SER A 19 -5.01 13.91 -2.26
CA SER A 19 -5.26 15.23 -1.64
C SER A 19 -5.88 15.07 -0.26
N TYR A 20 -6.98 14.32 -0.18
CA TYR A 20 -7.72 14.15 1.07
C TYR A 20 -6.90 13.39 2.13
N ALA A 21 -6.08 12.42 1.71
CA ALA A 21 -5.14 11.74 2.59
C ALA A 21 -4.07 12.69 3.13
N SER A 22 -3.49 13.54 2.29
CA SER A 22 -2.48 14.52 2.73
C SER A 22 -3.07 15.56 3.68
N GLU A 23 -4.29 16.04 3.39
CA GLU A 23 -5.04 16.92 4.28
C GLU A 23 -5.33 16.26 5.63
N THR A 24 -5.77 15.01 5.63
CA THR A 24 -6.06 14.24 6.85
C THR A 24 -4.81 13.96 7.67
N ALA A 25 -3.70 13.65 7.01
CA ALA A 25 -2.41 13.45 7.66
C ALA A 25 -1.78 14.76 8.20
N GLY A 26 -2.25 15.91 7.72
CA GLY A 26 -1.66 17.22 8.02
C GLY A 26 -0.26 17.42 7.39
N ILE A 27 0.17 16.52 6.51
CA ILE A 27 1.48 16.53 5.84
C ILE A 27 1.37 16.00 4.41
N PRO A 28 2.25 16.41 3.48
CA PRO A 28 2.29 15.85 2.14
C PRO A 28 2.66 14.36 2.15
N LEU A 29 1.92 13.55 1.39
CA LEU A 29 2.19 12.13 1.20
C LEU A 29 2.78 11.83 -0.19
N PRO A 30 3.60 10.78 -0.33
CA PRO A 30 4.02 10.28 -1.64
C PRO A 30 2.80 9.90 -2.48
N LEU A 31 2.80 10.25 -3.77
CA LEU A 31 1.67 9.97 -4.65
C LEU A 31 1.49 8.45 -4.86
N VAL A 32 0.24 8.02 -4.78
CA VAL A 32 -0.17 6.63 -5.02
C VAL A 32 -1.21 6.62 -6.14
N THR A 33 -1.16 5.60 -7.00
CA THR A 33 -2.23 5.35 -7.96
C THR A 33 -3.35 4.59 -7.26
N TRP A 34 -4.55 5.15 -7.29
CA TRP A 34 -5.73 4.61 -6.64
C TRP A 34 -6.73 4.08 -7.65
N THR A 35 -7.36 2.97 -7.28
CA THR A 35 -8.47 2.38 -8.01
C THR A 35 -9.64 2.19 -7.05
N TRP A 36 -10.85 2.50 -7.51
CA TRP A 36 -12.05 2.16 -6.75
C TRP A 36 -12.37 0.69 -6.99
N ASP A 37 -12.30 -0.14 -5.96
CA ASP A 37 -12.75 -1.53 -6.06
C ASP A 37 -14.24 -1.64 -5.73
N CYS A 38 -15.09 -1.50 -6.75
CA CYS A 38 -16.54 -1.67 -6.63
C CYS A 38 -16.94 -3.15 -6.61
N SER A 39 -16.01 -4.03 -6.96
CA SER A 39 -16.18 -5.49 -6.94
C SER A 39 -15.93 -6.09 -5.56
N ALA A 40 -15.54 -5.29 -4.56
CA ALA A 40 -15.27 -5.73 -3.19
C ALA A 40 -16.39 -6.57 -2.57
N ARG A 41 -17.66 -6.39 -2.99
CA ARG A 41 -18.78 -7.27 -2.60
C ARG A 41 -18.57 -8.75 -2.96
N PHE A 42 -17.68 -9.05 -3.90
CA PHE A 42 -17.42 -10.39 -4.43
C PHE A 42 -16.02 -10.92 -4.08
N THR A 43 -15.08 -10.08 -3.64
CA THR A 43 -13.64 -10.44 -3.57
C THR A 43 -12.89 -9.95 -2.33
N SER A 44 -13.43 -9.04 -1.52
CA SER A 44 -12.76 -8.58 -0.30
C SER A 44 -13.20 -9.39 0.92
N THR A 45 -12.25 -9.70 1.81
CA THR A 45 -12.48 -10.45 3.06
C THR A 45 -13.45 -9.72 4.01
N THR A 46 -13.64 -8.41 3.82
CA THR A 46 -14.51 -7.55 4.64
C THR A 46 -15.85 -7.23 3.98
N GLY A 47 -16.02 -7.48 2.67
CA GLY A 47 -17.26 -7.20 1.92
C GLY A 47 -17.59 -5.72 1.72
N GLU A 48 -16.74 -4.81 2.19
CA GLU A 48 -16.93 -3.36 2.10
C GLU A 48 -16.21 -2.77 0.87
N PRO A 49 -16.82 -1.78 0.17
CA PRO A 49 -16.14 -1.06 -0.89
C PRO A 49 -14.93 -0.30 -0.34
N GLU A 50 -13.80 -0.37 -1.05
CA GLU A 50 -12.55 0.28 -0.65
C GLU A 50 -11.81 0.88 -1.85
N PHE A 51 -11.05 1.95 -1.59
CA PHE A 51 -10.06 2.43 -2.54
C PHE A 51 -8.77 1.65 -2.38
N ARG A 52 -8.29 1.06 -3.47
CA ARG A 52 -7.07 0.27 -3.52
C ARG A 52 -5.94 1.07 -4.14
N GLY A 53 -4.95 1.37 -3.32
CA GLY A 53 -3.72 2.05 -3.70
C GLY A 53 -2.61 1.04 -3.95
N THR A 54 -1.81 1.29 -4.99
CA THR A 54 -0.56 0.57 -5.24
C THR A 54 0.57 1.56 -5.34
N ILE A 55 1.63 1.34 -4.56
CA ILE A 55 2.88 2.09 -4.73
C ILE A 55 3.57 1.54 -5.98
N HIS A 56 3.97 2.45 -6.88
CA HIS A 56 4.31 2.11 -8.26
C HIS A 56 5.34 0.95 -8.35
N PRO A 57 5.11 -0.08 -9.18
CA PRO A 57 5.98 -1.25 -9.25
C PRO A 57 7.39 -0.94 -9.80
N ASP A 58 7.53 0.18 -10.52
CA ASP A 58 8.82 0.61 -11.07
C ASP A 58 9.76 1.23 -10.01
N LEU A 59 9.29 1.45 -8.79
CA LEU A 59 10.14 1.91 -7.70
C LEU A 59 10.99 0.75 -7.16
N PRO A 60 12.26 0.98 -6.82
CA PRO A 60 13.04 0.01 -6.07
C PRO A 60 12.34 -0.37 -4.76
N ASP A 61 12.40 -1.65 -4.37
CA ASP A 61 11.69 -2.18 -3.19
C ASP A 61 11.94 -1.38 -1.90
N ILE A 62 13.16 -0.89 -1.71
CA ILE A 62 13.52 -0.06 -0.55
C ILE A 62 12.72 1.25 -0.54
N GLU A 63 12.57 1.89 -1.71
CA GLU A 63 11.80 3.13 -1.86
C GLU A 63 10.30 2.87 -1.74
N ALA A 64 9.80 1.80 -2.37
CA ALA A 64 8.41 1.39 -2.26
C ALA A 64 8.01 1.11 -0.80
N LYS A 65 8.89 0.41 -0.06
CA LYS A 65 8.74 0.16 1.38
C LYS A 65 8.78 1.44 2.20
N ALA A 66 9.71 2.35 1.90
CA ALA A 66 9.79 3.63 2.61
C ALA A 66 8.51 4.47 2.41
N GLN A 67 7.98 4.52 1.19
CA GLN A 67 6.71 5.18 0.90
C GLN A 67 5.55 4.49 1.63
N LEU A 68 5.49 3.16 1.63
CA LEU A 68 4.47 2.41 2.37
C LEU A 68 4.49 2.76 3.85
N LEU A 69 5.66 2.75 4.48
CA LEU A 69 5.80 3.06 5.89
C LEU A 69 5.46 4.52 6.21
N HIS A 70 5.67 5.44 5.27
CA HIS A 70 5.26 6.84 5.42
C HIS A 70 3.73 6.94 5.49
N TRP A 71 3.02 6.32 4.55
CA TRP A 71 1.56 6.25 4.55
C TRP A 71 1.00 5.58 5.82
N VAL A 72 1.58 4.44 6.21
CA VAL A 72 1.17 3.69 7.40
C VAL A 72 1.23 4.55 8.65
N ARG A 73 2.34 5.27 8.86
CA ARG A 73 2.51 6.13 10.03
C ARG A 73 1.60 7.36 9.98
N ALA A 74 1.53 8.02 8.83
CA ALA A 74 0.80 9.27 8.67
C ALA A 74 -0.70 9.12 8.90
N LEU A 75 -1.28 7.98 8.49
CA LEU A 75 -2.72 7.71 8.61
C LEU A 75 -3.06 6.69 9.69
N ASN A 76 -2.09 6.32 10.55
CA ASN A 76 -2.24 5.27 11.55
C ASN A 76 -2.86 3.98 10.97
N MET A 77 -2.39 3.55 9.80
CA MET A 77 -2.94 2.40 9.11
C MET A 77 -2.63 1.10 9.86
N VAL A 78 -3.57 0.16 9.81
CA VAL A 78 -3.45 -1.16 10.44
C VAL A 78 -3.07 -2.20 9.39
N GLU A 79 -2.14 -3.08 9.75
CA GLU A 79 -1.73 -4.18 8.86
C GLU A 79 -2.90 -5.13 8.57
N SER A 80 -3.09 -5.42 7.28
CA SER A 80 -4.15 -6.30 6.76
C SER A 80 -3.64 -7.18 5.61
N THR A 81 -2.35 -7.49 5.65
CA THR A 81 -1.68 -8.44 4.76
C THR A 81 -2.32 -9.82 4.91
N THR A 82 -2.75 -10.40 3.79
CA THR A 82 -3.23 -11.79 3.73
C THR A 82 -2.08 -12.78 3.52
N ASP A 83 -2.29 -14.06 3.85
CA ASP A 83 -1.28 -15.11 3.61
C ASP A 83 -0.86 -15.19 2.14
N ARG A 84 -1.82 -15.03 1.21
CA ARG A 84 -1.58 -15.00 -0.24
C ARG A 84 -0.63 -13.86 -0.61
N GLU A 85 -0.85 -12.67 -0.07
CA GLU A 85 -0.02 -11.49 -0.34
C GLU A 85 1.37 -11.61 0.27
N ALA A 86 1.47 -12.16 1.47
CA ALA A 86 2.76 -12.43 2.11
C ALA A 86 3.60 -13.42 1.28
N ILE A 87 2.98 -14.49 0.75
CA ILE A 87 3.63 -15.43 -0.17
C ILE A 87 4.09 -14.74 -1.46
N ASP A 88 3.29 -13.80 -1.97
CA ASP A 88 3.63 -13.01 -3.16
C ASP A 88 4.62 -11.85 -2.85
N GLY A 89 5.19 -11.78 -1.65
CA GLY A 89 6.18 -10.76 -1.25
C GLY A 89 5.58 -9.36 -1.09
N ARG A 90 4.31 -9.25 -0.70
CA ARG A 90 3.61 -7.97 -0.54
C ARG A 90 3.17 -7.77 0.89
N ARG A 91 2.99 -6.49 1.24
CA ARG A 91 2.28 -6.09 2.46
C ARG A 91 1.13 -5.17 2.14
N ALA A 92 0.06 -5.32 2.90
CA ALA A 92 -1.13 -4.51 2.78
C ALA A 92 -1.50 -3.87 4.11
N PHE A 93 -1.99 -2.64 4.05
CA PHE A 93 -2.43 -1.88 5.20
C PHE A 93 -3.75 -1.20 4.89
N THR A 94 -4.62 -1.07 5.89
CA THR A 94 -5.93 -0.44 5.77
C THR A 94 -6.12 0.68 6.77
N ALA A 95 -6.87 1.70 6.36
CA ALA A 95 -7.33 2.77 7.23
C ALA A 95 -8.67 3.31 6.73
N THR A 96 -9.23 4.25 7.48
CA THR A 96 -10.40 5.02 7.07
C THR A 96 -9.99 6.48 6.91
N ILE A 97 -10.36 7.09 5.79
CA ILE A 97 -10.25 8.54 5.59
C ILE A 97 -11.67 9.08 5.39
N GLY A 98 -12.13 9.95 6.29
CA GLY A 98 -13.55 10.33 6.35
C GLY A 98 -14.41 9.10 6.64
N GLU A 99 -15.35 8.79 5.74
CA GLU A 99 -16.20 7.57 5.79
C GLU A 99 -15.72 6.47 4.82
N SER A 100 -14.63 6.71 4.09
CA SER A 100 -14.13 5.80 3.05
C SER A 100 -13.01 4.90 3.57
N ARG A 101 -13.14 3.60 3.34
CA ARG A 101 -12.07 2.64 3.58
C ARG A 101 -11.02 2.73 2.47
N ILE A 102 -9.75 2.76 2.87
CA ILE A 102 -8.63 2.68 1.95
C ILE A 102 -7.76 1.47 2.28
N ARG A 103 -7.14 0.91 1.23
CA ARG A 103 -6.19 -0.19 1.33
C ARG A 103 -4.99 0.10 0.46
N LEU A 104 -3.81 0.12 1.05
CA LEU A 104 -2.56 0.34 0.35
C LEU A 104 -1.76 -0.95 0.33
N THR A 105 -1.33 -1.38 -0.85
CA THR A 105 -0.50 -2.57 -1.04
C THR A 105 0.80 -2.18 -1.72
N ALA A 106 1.91 -2.75 -1.28
CA ALA A 106 3.18 -2.63 -1.99
C ALA A 106 3.95 -3.96 -1.94
N SER A 107 4.71 -4.23 -2.99
CA SER A 107 5.78 -5.21 -2.93
C SER A 107 6.82 -4.74 -1.92
N VAL A 108 7.21 -5.63 -1.03
CA VAL A 108 8.30 -5.38 -0.10
C VAL A 108 9.12 -6.65 -0.07
N GLU A 109 10.41 -6.54 -0.39
CA GLU A 109 11.32 -7.64 -0.19
C GLU A 109 11.13 -8.16 1.25
N THR A 110 10.82 -9.46 1.36
CA THR A 110 10.76 -10.10 2.65
C THR A 110 12.13 -9.84 3.27
N ILE A 111 12.17 -9.19 4.43
CA ILE A 111 13.39 -9.20 5.24
C ILE A 111 13.58 -10.67 5.57
N SER A 112 14.34 -11.40 4.75
CA SER A 112 15.04 -12.58 5.24
C SER A 112 15.77 -12.07 6.45
N ALA A 113 15.39 -12.58 7.63
CA ALA A 113 16.08 -12.27 8.87
C ALA A 113 17.57 -12.36 8.54
N ALA A 114 18.25 -11.21 8.61
CA ALA A 114 19.68 -11.17 8.35
C ALA A 114 20.28 -12.26 9.22
N THR A 115 20.86 -13.28 8.58
CA THR A 115 21.54 -14.37 9.26
C THR A 115 22.51 -13.71 10.22
N GLU A 116 22.18 -13.75 11.52
CA GLU A 116 23.06 -13.34 12.60
C GLU A 116 24.40 -14.01 12.29
N THR A 117 25.39 -13.17 12.01
CA THR A 117 26.74 -13.63 11.72
C THR A 117 27.24 -14.29 12.99
N GLN A 118 27.16 -15.62 13.06
CA GLN A 118 27.74 -16.37 14.15
C GLN A 118 29.24 -16.05 14.19
N PRO A 119 29.79 -15.66 15.35
CA PRO A 119 31.23 -15.46 15.45
C PRO A 119 31.92 -16.81 15.26
N LEU A 120 32.87 -16.86 14.32
CA LEU A 120 33.81 -17.96 14.17
C LEU A 120 34.59 -18.11 15.48
N ILE A 121 34.28 -19.16 16.24
CA ILE A 121 35.10 -19.59 17.37
C ILE A 121 36.40 -20.14 16.78
N ILE A 122 37.49 -19.38 16.95
CA ILE A 122 38.84 -19.87 16.70
C ILE A 122 39.18 -20.80 17.86
N VAL A 123 39.20 -22.12 17.61
CA VAL A 123 39.71 -23.10 18.56
C VAL A 123 41.23 -23.05 18.52
N SER A 124 41.82 -22.95 19.71
CA SER A 124 43.26 -22.82 19.98
C SER A 124 44.07 -24.06 19.59
#